data_AF-A0A662S3T3-F1
#
_entry.id   AF-A0A662S3T3-F1
#
_cell.length_a   1.000
_cell.length_b   1.000
_cell.length_c   1.000
_cell.angle_alpha   90.00
_cell.angle_beta   90.00
_cell.angle_gamma   90.00
#
_symmetry.space_group_name_H-M   'P 1'
#
loop_
_entity.id
_entity.type
_entity.pdbx_description
1 polymer ?
#
loop_
_entity_poly.entity_id
_entity_poly.type
_entity_poly.pdbx_seq_one_letter_code
_entity_poly.pdbx_strand_id
1 'polypeptide(L)'
;MEKAKCYYCGEELTYKRLSEPCPYCGHNECWVNSNGECVCLEFVDDMEMWININYGADEICRACTEIFPHYANHLTLLSPSLENRVWKAQFDEGLLATPLSAAGEQELFGDLDSEIQNAIAQIVGGTKWVRTDPWRGYTQTPEKADGWIMVIDGWHSSLESSPFSDSVQALTKENPDFPLILVISRTSNVCAIGVSLYCRKKDKEKLLKMIDLSTGGVGRIYEVDN
;
A
#
# COMPACT_ATOMS: atom_id res chain seq x y z
N MET A 1 23.77 -10.38 -21.66
CA MET A 1 22.70 -10.36 -20.66
C MET A 1 23.24 -9.56 -19.51
N GLU A 2 22.60 -8.44 -19.21
CA GLU A 2 23.00 -7.54 -18.15
C GLU A 2 22.06 -7.71 -16.97
N LYS A 3 22.61 -7.54 -15.77
CA LYS A 3 21.86 -7.64 -14.52
C LYS A 3 21.86 -6.26 -13.89
N ALA A 4 20.70 -5.76 -13.53
CA ALA A 4 20.56 -4.52 -12.78
C ALA A 4 19.68 -4.80 -11.57
N LYS A 5 20.04 -4.26 -10.40
CA LYS A 5 19.15 -4.29 -9.25
C LYS A 5 18.14 -3.16 -9.40
N CYS A 6 16.87 -3.49 -9.23
CA CYS A 6 15.84 -2.47 -9.06
C CYS A 6 16.23 -1.60 -7.86
N TYR A 7 16.32 -0.30 -8.08
CA TYR A 7 16.63 0.66 -7.03
C TYR A 7 15.57 0.65 -5.91
N TYR A 8 14.30 0.49 -6.28
CA TYR A 8 13.16 0.58 -5.37
C TYR A 8 12.93 -0.69 -4.52
N CYS A 9 12.93 -1.89 -5.11
CA CYS A 9 12.67 -3.14 -4.39
C CYS A 9 13.92 -4.00 -4.13
N GLY A 10 15.07 -3.63 -4.71
CA GLY A 10 16.33 -4.36 -4.56
C GLY A 10 16.43 -5.66 -5.36
N GLU A 11 15.38 -6.06 -6.09
CA GLU A 11 15.35 -7.28 -6.88
C GLU A 11 16.31 -7.22 -8.07
N GLU A 12 17.01 -8.32 -8.35
CA GLU A 12 17.94 -8.42 -9.48
C GLU A 12 17.17 -8.76 -10.77
N LEU A 13 17.12 -7.80 -11.69
CA LEU A 13 16.45 -7.91 -12.98
C LEU A 13 17.48 -8.19 -14.07
N THR A 14 17.09 -9.03 -15.03
CA THR A 14 17.96 -9.44 -16.13
C THR A 14 17.43 -8.94 -17.46
N TYR A 15 18.31 -8.31 -18.24
CA TYR A 15 17.98 -7.65 -19.50
C TYR A 15 18.87 -8.15 -20.64
N LYS A 16 18.31 -8.10 -21.85
CA LYS A 16 18.98 -8.38 -23.12
C LYS A 16 18.71 -7.24 -24.08
N ARG A 17 19.77 -6.58 -24.56
CA ARG A 17 19.67 -5.53 -25.57
C ARG A 17 18.95 -6.07 -26.81
N LEU A 18 18.04 -5.28 -27.38
CA LEU A 18 17.42 -5.62 -28.65
C LEU A 18 18.45 -5.61 -29.78
N SER A 19 18.32 -6.54 -30.71
CA SER A 19 19.14 -6.59 -31.93
C SER A 19 18.61 -5.70 -33.05
N GLU A 20 17.38 -5.21 -32.91
CA GLU A 20 16.67 -4.37 -33.88
C GLU A 20 16.03 -3.18 -33.14
N PRO A 21 15.68 -2.08 -33.84
CA PRO A 21 14.99 -0.96 -33.21
C PRO A 21 13.72 -1.43 -32.49
N CYS A 22 13.43 -0.82 -31.34
CA CYS A 22 12.26 -1.18 -30.56
C CYS A 22 10.97 -0.98 -31.40
N PRO A 23 10.10 -2.00 -31.51
CA PRO A 23 8.88 -1.89 -32.32
C PRO A 23 7.86 -0.90 -31.74
N TYR A 24 8.03 -0.46 -30.49
CA TYR A 24 7.11 0.45 -29.81
C TYR A 24 7.58 1.91 -29.86
N CYS A 25 8.84 2.18 -29.50
CA CYS A 25 9.37 3.55 -29.45
C CYS A 25 10.31 3.90 -30.61
N GLY A 26 10.70 2.94 -31.45
CA GLY A 26 11.57 3.15 -32.61
C GLY A 26 13.04 3.39 -32.30
N HIS A 27 13.44 3.42 -31.02
CA HIS A 27 14.84 3.65 -30.61
C HIS A 27 15.70 2.39 -30.75
N ASN A 28 17.00 2.60 -31.05
CA ASN A 28 18.00 1.55 -31.23
C ASN A 28 18.61 1.04 -29.90
N GLU A 29 18.27 1.67 -28.78
CA GLU A 29 18.89 1.44 -27.47
C GLU A 29 17.86 1.01 -26.42
N CYS A 30 16.95 0.13 -26.82
CA CYS A 30 16.01 -0.50 -25.90
C CYS A 30 16.34 -1.99 -25.71
N TRP A 31 15.81 -2.53 -24.63
CA TRP A 31 16.21 -3.80 -24.06
C TRP A 31 14.97 -4.63 -23.77
N VAL A 32 15.17 -5.94 -23.62
CA VAL A 32 14.12 -6.90 -23.31
C VAL A 32 14.41 -7.51 -21.96
N ASN A 33 13.45 -7.47 -21.04
CA ASN A 33 13.59 -8.19 -19.76
C ASN A 33 13.43 -9.70 -19.94
N SER A 34 13.60 -10.47 -18.87
CA SER A 34 13.44 -11.94 -18.86
C SER A 34 12.07 -12.43 -19.34
N ASN A 35 11.07 -11.55 -19.36
CA ASN A 35 9.69 -11.85 -19.70
C ASN A 35 9.33 -11.44 -21.15
N GLY A 36 10.28 -10.95 -21.94
CA GLY A 36 10.04 -10.63 -23.35
C GLY A 36 9.52 -9.21 -23.62
N GLU A 37 9.46 -8.34 -22.60
CA GLU A 37 8.96 -6.97 -22.76
C GLU A 37 10.06 -5.96 -23.02
N CYS A 38 9.76 -4.99 -23.88
CA CYS A 38 10.66 -3.90 -24.22
C CYS A 38 10.71 -2.85 -23.10
N VAL A 39 11.91 -2.43 -22.71
CA VAL A 39 12.20 -1.34 -21.75
C VAL A 39 13.27 -0.44 -22.35
N CYS A 40 13.29 0.84 -22.01
CA CYS A 40 14.36 1.74 -22.42
C CYS A 40 15.12 2.24 -21.19
N LEU A 41 16.43 2.40 -21.35
CA LEU A 41 17.28 2.99 -20.31
C LEU A 41 17.20 4.51 -20.49
N GLU A 42 16.74 5.21 -19.46
CA GLU A 42 16.75 6.67 -19.39
C GLU A 42 17.55 7.12 -18.17
N PHE A 43 18.18 8.28 -18.28
CA PHE A 43 18.87 8.91 -17.16
C PHE A 43 17.96 9.99 -16.57
N VAL A 44 17.56 9.83 -15.31
CA VAL A 44 16.76 10.81 -14.57
C VAL A 44 17.61 11.31 -13.40
N ASP A 45 17.87 12.63 -13.35
CA ASP A 45 18.70 13.26 -12.31
C ASP A 45 20.05 12.55 -12.05
N ASP A 46 20.81 12.29 -13.13
CA ASP A 46 22.09 11.57 -13.12
C ASP A 46 22.02 10.10 -12.66
N MET A 47 20.81 9.51 -12.59
CA MET A 47 20.59 8.10 -12.22
C MET A 47 20.11 7.27 -13.42
N GLU A 48 20.69 6.07 -13.60
CA GLU A 48 20.26 5.09 -14.60
C GLU A 48 18.93 4.43 -14.21
N MET A 49 17.88 4.70 -14.98
CA MET A 49 16.53 4.16 -14.78
C MET A 49 16.07 3.32 -15.98
N TRP A 50 15.48 2.17 -15.70
CA TRP A 50 14.94 1.27 -16.71
C TRP A 50 13.41 1.39 -16.77
N ILE A 51 12.90 2.07 -17.80
CA ILE A 51 11.50 2.46 -17.91
C ILE A 51 10.74 1.49 -18.83
N ASN A 52 9.58 1.03 -18.37
CA ASN A 52 8.67 0.21 -19.19
C ASN A 52 7.87 1.13 -20.13
N ILE A 53 8.14 1.01 -21.43
CA ILE A 53 7.53 1.85 -22.47
C ILE A 53 6.03 1.61 -22.70
N ASN A 54 5.44 0.58 -22.08
CA ASN A 54 4.01 0.27 -22.23
C ASN A 54 3.10 1.12 -21.34
N TYR A 55 3.64 1.88 -20.39
CA TYR A 55 2.86 2.71 -19.47
C TYR A 55 3.20 4.18 -19.67
N GLY A 56 2.37 4.88 -20.44
CA GLY A 56 2.54 6.31 -20.69
C GLY A 56 2.51 7.13 -19.41
N ALA A 57 3.60 7.87 -19.19
CA ALA A 57 3.77 8.99 -18.24
C ALA A 57 3.97 8.70 -16.74
N ASP A 58 4.05 7.45 -16.29
CA ASP A 58 4.39 7.13 -14.90
C ASP A 58 5.61 6.18 -14.87
N GLU A 59 6.79 6.71 -14.52
CA GLU A 59 8.10 6.03 -14.60
C GLU A 59 8.32 5.01 -13.47
N ILE A 60 7.86 3.77 -13.66
CA ILE A 60 8.14 2.68 -12.72
C ILE A 60 8.62 1.41 -13.43
N CYS A 61 9.59 0.72 -12.81
CA CYS A 61 10.05 -0.58 -13.31
C CYS A 61 9.02 -1.68 -12.99
N ARG A 62 8.93 -2.67 -13.89
CA ARG A 62 7.98 -3.78 -13.79
C ARG A 62 8.01 -4.53 -12.45
N ALA A 63 9.19 -4.73 -11.86
CA ALA A 63 9.31 -5.42 -10.57
C ALA A 63 8.52 -4.70 -9.47
N CYS A 64 8.58 -3.37 -9.44
CA CYS A 64 7.72 -2.58 -8.57
C CYS A 64 6.26 -2.71 -8.97
N THR A 65 5.92 -2.70 -10.26
CA THR A 65 4.53 -2.92 -10.70
C THR A 65 3.97 -4.29 -10.29
N GLU A 66 4.79 -5.35 -10.30
CA GLU A 66 4.39 -6.71 -9.95
C GLU A 66 4.35 -6.92 -8.43
N ILE A 67 5.27 -6.29 -7.69
CA ILE A 67 5.37 -6.42 -6.24
C ILE A 67 4.46 -5.43 -5.50
N PHE A 68 4.17 -4.26 -6.06
CA PHE A 68 3.34 -3.25 -5.40
C PHE A 68 1.93 -3.75 -5.04
N PRO A 69 1.22 -4.54 -5.89
CA PRO A 69 0.01 -5.23 -5.49
C PRO A 69 0.19 -6.15 -4.28
N HIS A 70 1.38 -6.73 -4.07
CA HIS A 70 1.69 -7.53 -2.88
C HIS A 70 1.93 -6.69 -1.62
N TYR A 71 2.10 -5.37 -1.71
CA TYR A 71 2.18 -4.45 -0.57
C TYR A 71 0.93 -3.59 -0.38
N ALA A 72 0.05 -3.53 -1.37
CA ALA A 72 -1.21 -2.81 -1.32
C ALA A 72 -2.39 -3.74 -1.00
N ASN A 73 -3.50 -3.17 -0.51
CA ASN A 73 -4.63 -3.90 0.07
C ASN A 73 -4.24 -4.82 1.24
N HIS A 74 -3.54 -4.24 2.22
CA HIS A 74 -3.20 -4.89 3.49
C HIS A 74 -3.99 -4.30 4.63
N LEU A 75 -4.37 -5.15 5.56
CA LEU A 75 -4.92 -4.79 6.85
C LEU A 75 -3.94 -5.22 7.93
N THR A 76 -3.57 -4.29 8.81
CA THR A 76 -2.76 -4.55 10.00
C THR A 76 -3.57 -4.24 11.25
N LEU A 77 -3.84 -5.25 12.08
CA LEU A 77 -4.39 -5.09 13.42
C LEU A 77 -3.23 -4.95 14.42
N LEU A 78 -3.19 -3.80 15.08
CA LEU A 78 -2.35 -3.55 16.25
C LEU A 78 -3.24 -3.70 17.48
N SER A 79 -2.98 -4.69 18.34
CA SER A 79 -3.78 -4.92 19.54
C SER A 79 -2.92 -5.32 20.73
N PRO A 80 -2.89 -4.51 21.81
CA PRO A 80 -2.07 -4.80 22.98
C PRO A 80 -2.52 -6.06 23.75
N SER A 81 -3.75 -6.54 23.52
CA SER A 81 -4.29 -7.74 24.17
C SER A 81 -3.87 -9.05 23.49
N LEU A 82 -3.22 -9.00 22.33
CA LEU A 82 -2.78 -10.19 21.59
C LEU A 82 -1.29 -10.43 21.78
N GLU A 83 -0.90 -11.71 21.87
CA GLU A 83 0.47 -12.16 22.18
C GLU A 83 1.53 -11.55 21.24
N ASN A 84 1.21 -11.46 19.94
CA ASN A 84 2.12 -10.93 18.93
C ASN A 84 1.91 -9.46 18.58
N ARG A 85 0.93 -8.79 19.22
CA ARG A 85 0.52 -7.37 19.08
C ARG A 85 0.23 -6.83 17.67
N VAL A 86 0.80 -7.40 16.62
CA VAL A 86 0.74 -6.96 15.22
C VAL A 86 0.32 -8.16 14.38
N TRP A 87 -0.79 -8.01 13.68
CA TRP A 87 -1.41 -9.06 12.89
C TRP A 87 -1.75 -8.52 11.51
N LYS A 88 -1.45 -9.27 10.44
CA LYS A 88 -1.59 -8.80 9.07
C LYS A 88 -2.45 -9.74 8.23
N ALA A 89 -3.21 -9.17 7.32
CA ALA A 89 -3.94 -9.88 6.27
C ALA A 89 -3.90 -9.09 4.96
N GLN A 90 -3.88 -9.82 3.84
CA GLN A 90 -4.16 -9.29 2.53
C GLN A 90 -5.67 -9.39 2.24
N PHE A 91 -6.19 -8.44 1.50
CA PHE A 91 -7.56 -8.48 0.98
C PHE A 91 -7.60 -8.06 -0.48
N ASP A 92 -8.62 -8.51 -1.20
CA ASP A 92 -8.91 -8.04 -2.55
C ASP A 92 -10.41 -8.11 -2.80
N GLU A 93 -10.94 -7.09 -3.49
CA GLU A 93 -12.35 -7.01 -3.92
C GLU A 93 -13.40 -7.45 -2.88
N GLY A 94 -13.28 -6.99 -1.63
CA GLY A 94 -14.26 -7.33 -0.60
C GLY A 94 -13.98 -8.61 0.19
N LEU A 95 -12.88 -9.32 -0.10
CA LEU A 95 -12.56 -10.62 0.49
C LEU A 95 -11.16 -10.63 1.09
N LEU A 96 -11.00 -11.34 2.20
CA LEU A 96 -9.66 -11.64 2.75
C LEU A 96 -8.97 -12.65 1.82
N ALA A 97 -7.86 -12.25 1.21
CA ALA A 97 -7.02 -13.10 0.38
C ALA A 97 -6.13 -14.01 1.25
N THR A 98 -5.74 -13.53 2.44
CA THR A 98 -5.03 -14.33 3.44
C THR A 98 -5.70 -14.20 4.80
N PRO A 99 -5.64 -15.24 5.65
CA PRO A 99 -6.07 -15.11 7.04
C PRO A 99 -5.20 -14.09 7.79
N LEU A 100 -5.76 -13.54 8.87
CA LEU A 100 -5.02 -12.66 9.77
C LEU A 100 -3.97 -13.50 10.53
N SER A 101 -2.69 -13.15 10.37
CA SER A 101 -1.55 -13.90 10.90
C SER A 101 -0.50 -12.96 11.49
N ALA A 102 0.24 -13.44 12.48
CA ALA A 102 1.38 -12.73 13.05
C ALA A 102 2.64 -13.19 12.33
N ALA A 103 3.24 -12.34 11.51
CA ALA A 103 4.51 -12.62 10.82
C ALA A 103 4.60 -13.98 10.10
N GLY A 104 3.47 -14.49 9.57
CA GLY A 104 3.41 -15.78 8.87
C GLY A 104 3.19 -17.01 9.76
N GLU A 105 2.96 -16.83 11.06
CA GLU A 105 2.57 -17.89 11.98
C GLU A 105 1.05 -17.91 12.26
N GLN A 106 0.59 -19.11 12.66
CA GLN A 106 -0.75 -19.58 13.08
C GLN A 106 -1.96 -18.65 12.82
N GLU A 107 -2.96 -19.19 12.10
CA GLU A 107 -4.24 -18.51 11.82
C GLU A 107 -4.97 -18.12 13.11
N LEU A 108 -5.29 -16.83 13.28
CA LEU A 108 -5.89 -16.33 14.53
C LEU A 108 -7.30 -15.75 14.36
N PHE A 109 -7.87 -15.80 13.15
CA PHE A 109 -9.14 -15.12 12.90
C PHE A 109 -10.28 -15.64 13.80
N GLY A 110 -10.26 -16.92 14.19
CA GLY A 110 -11.25 -17.52 15.09
C GLY A 110 -11.14 -17.11 16.56
N ASP A 111 -9.95 -16.70 17.02
CA ASP A 111 -9.66 -16.41 18.44
C ASP A 111 -9.74 -14.91 18.78
N LEU A 112 -9.98 -14.06 17.78
CA LEU A 112 -10.20 -12.63 17.99
C LEU A 112 -11.54 -12.37 18.69
N ASP A 113 -11.66 -11.25 19.39
CA ASP A 113 -12.95 -10.75 19.85
C ASP A 113 -13.91 -10.59 18.65
N SER A 114 -15.14 -11.06 18.79
CA SER A 114 -16.23 -10.87 17.82
C SER A 114 -16.37 -9.44 17.30
N GLU A 115 -16.14 -8.42 18.14
CA GLU A 115 -16.17 -7.01 17.73
C GLU A 115 -15.08 -6.70 16.69
N ILE A 116 -13.86 -7.21 16.91
CA ILE A 116 -12.73 -7.01 16.00
C ILE A 116 -12.94 -7.79 14.69
N GLN A 117 -13.43 -9.03 14.80
CA GLN A 117 -13.73 -9.85 13.62
C GLN A 117 -14.78 -9.17 12.73
N ASN A 118 -15.87 -8.70 13.33
CA ASN A 118 -16.94 -8.00 12.62
C ASN A 118 -16.44 -6.70 12.00
N ALA A 119 -15.65 -5.91 12.72
CA ALA A 119 -15.07 -4.68 12.19
C ALA A 119 -14.18 -4.97 10.97
N ILE A 120 -13.29 -5.96 11.05
CA ILE A 120 -12.45 -6.37 9.92
C ILE A 120 -13.31 -6.84 8.74
N ALA A 121 -14.30 -7.69 8.98
CA ALA A 121 -15.19 -8.20 7.95
C ALA A 121 -15.97 -7.07 7.25
N GLN A 122 -16.45 -6.07 8.00
CA GLN A 122 -17.15 -4.91 7.45
C GLN A 122 -16.20 -3.97 6.69
N ILE A 123 -14.98 -3.72 7.21
CA ILE A 123 -13.97 -2.92 6.51
C ILE A 123 -13.63 -3.57 5.17
N VAL A 124 -13.27 -4.85 5.20
CA VAL A 124 -12.88 -5.61 4.00
C VAL A 124 -14.06 -5.71 3.05
N GLY A 125 -15.22 -6.20 3.50
CA GLY A 125 -16.42 -6.35 2.66
C GLY A 125 -17.00 -5.03 2.12
N GLY A 126 -16.68 -3.90 2.74
CA GLY A 126 -17.04 -2.56 2.28
C GLY A 126 -16.04 -1.94 1.30
N THR A 127 -14.93 -2.62 0.99
CA THR A 127 -13.93 -2.11 0.04
C THR A 127 -14.48 -2.06 -1.39
N LYS A 128 -14.16 -0.98 -2.10
CA LYS A 128 -14.52 -0.83 -3.51
C LYS A 128 -13.47 -0.04 -4.28
N TRP A 129 -13.30 -0.38 -5.55
CA TRP A 129 -12.48 0.41 -6.46
C TRP A 129 -13.25 1.64 -6.95
N VAL A 130 -12.73 2.83 -6.65
CA VAL A 130 -13.25 4.10 -7.14
C VAL A 130 -12.41 4.52 -8.34
N ARG A 131 -13.04 4.55 -9.51
CA ARG A 131 -12.41 5.08 -10.73
C ARG A 131 -12.40 6.61 -10.69
N THR A 132 -11.23 7.21 -10.88
CA THR A 132 -11.08 8.66 -11.04
C THR A 132 -11.05 9.06 -12.51
N ASP A 133 -10.57 8.17 -13.38
CA ASP A 133 -10.65 8.26 -14.84
C ASP A 133 -10.68 6.84 -15.47
N PRO A 134 -10.68 6.67 -16.81
CA PRO A 134 -10.74 5.34 -17.44
C PRO A 134 -9.63 4.37 -17.03
N TRP A 135 -8.47 4.87 -16.59
CA TRP A 135 -7.26 4.09 -16.30
C TRP A 135 -6.82 4.23 -14.84
N ARG A 136 -7.31 5.25 -14.13
CA ARG A 136 -6.91 5.60 -12.76
C ARG A 136 -8.01 5.38 -11.73
N GLY A 137 -7.59 5.16 -10.50
CA GLY A 137 -8.50 4.97 -9.37
C GLY A 137 -7.79 4.61 -8.07
N TYR A 138 -8.56 4.30 -7.05
CA TYR A 138 -8.06 3.89 -5.75
C TYR A 138 -9.05 2.97 -5.03
N THR A 139 -8.55 2.15 -4.11
CA THR A 139 -9.41 1.39 -3.21
C THR A 139 -9.92 2.31 -2.11
N GLN A 140 -11.23 2.45 -2.03
CA GLN A 140 -11.92 3.11 -0.93
C GLN A 140 -12.38 2.08 0.09
N THR A 141 -12.22 2.39 1.38
CA THR A 141 -12.72 1.59 2.51
C THR A 141 -13.87 2.33 3.20
N PRO A 142 -14.77 1.65 3.94
CA PRO A 142 -15.95 2.28 4.53
C PRO A 142 -15.60 3.15 5.75
N GLU A 143 -16.22 4.31 5.91
CA GLU A 143 -15.88 5.24 7.02
C GLU A 143 -16.20 4.69 8.43
N LYS A 144 -17.05 3.65 8.53
CA LYS A 144 -17.52 3.05 9.79
C LYS A 144 -17.58 1.53 9.66
N ALA A 145 -17.26 0.82 10.73
CA ALA A 145 -17.34 -0.64 10.81
C ALA A 145 -17.54 -1.12 12.26
N ASP A 146 -18.64 -1.78 12.58
CA ASP A 146 -19.03 -2.33 13.90
C ASP A 146 -18.37 -1.69 15.15
N GLY A 147 -18.75 -0.45 15.51
CA GLY A 147 -18.20 0.24 16.69
C GLY A 147 -16.82 0.91 16.48
N TRP A 148 -16.21 0.68 15.31
CA TRP A 148 -15.02 1.35 14.82
C TRP A 148 -15.36 2.46 13.82
N ILE A 149 -14.49 3.45 13.80
CA ILE A 149 -14.55 4.59 12.90
C ILE A 149 -13.21 4.75 12.22
N MET A 150 -13.23 5.09 10.93
CA MET A 150 -12.07 5.64 10.27
C MET A 150 -11.80 7.02 10.88
N VAL A 151 -10.61 7.25 11.43
CA VAL A 151 -10.25 8.53 12.03
C VAL A 151 -9.45 9.38 11.04
N ILE A 152 -8.55 8.73 10.31
CA ILE A 152 -7.69 9.36 9.32
C ILE A 152 -7.76 8.56 8.03
N ASP A 153 -7.91 9.25 6.92
CA ASP A 153 -7.71 8.73 5.57
C ASP A 153 -6.73 9.63 4.84
N GLY A 154 -5.76 9.01 4.18
CA GLY A 154 -4.64 9.70 3.60
C GLY A 154 -3.96 8.88 2.52
N TRP A 155 -2.84 9.40 2.05
CA TRP A 155 -1.98 8.76 1.08
C TRP A 155 -0.53 8.91 1.52
N HIS A 156 0.27 7.92 1.17
CA HIS A 156 1.71 7.94 1.36
C HIS A 156 2.40 7.79 0.00
N SER A 157 3.32 8.70 -0.29
CA SER A 157 4.24 8.59 -1.44
C SER A 157 5.39 7.65 -1.09
N SER A 158 5.71 6.71 -1.97
CA SER A 158 6.94 5.91 -1.85
C SER A 158 8.20 6.69 -2.23
N LEU A 159 8.06 7.88 -2.84
CA LEU A 159 9.18 8.70 -3.29
C LEU A 159 9.66 9.69 -2.23
N GLU A 160 8.77 10.15 -1.35
CA GLU A 160 9.08 11.16 -0.34
C GLU A 160 8.39 10.83 0.98
N SER A 161 9.14 10.89 2.08
CA SER A 161 8.56 10.80 3.41
C SER A 161 7.81 12.09 3.76
N SER A 162 6.78 11.94 4.58
CA SER A 162 5.99 13.02 5.16
C SER A 162 5.86 12.80 6.67
N PRO A 163 5.61 13.85 7.47
CA PRO A 163 5.34 13.68 8.89
C PRO A 163 4.21 12.69 9.18
N PHE A 164 3.18 12.65 8.31
CA PHE A 164 2.11 11.67 8.39
C PHE A 164 2.62 10.23 8.21
N SER A 165 3.41 9.98 7.15
CA SER A 165 3.94 8.63 6.91
C SER A 165 4.90 8.18 8.00
N ASP A 166 5.72 9.10 8.51
CA ASP A 166 6.64 8.81 9.60
C ASP A 166 5.88 8.45 10.89
N SER A 167 4.78 9.16 11.16
CA SER A 167 3.88 8.86 12.28
C SER A 167 3.18 7.50 12.14
N VAL A 168 2.69 7.16 10.95
CA VAL A 168 2.08 5.85 10.68
C VAL A 168 3.12 4.73 10.85
N GLN A 169 4.34 4.92 10.37
CA GLN A 169 5.43 3.97 10.61
C GLN A 169 5.76 3.85 12.10
N ALA A 170 5.79 4.96 12.84
CA ALA A 170 6.02 4.96 14.28
C ALA A 170 4.93 4.17 15.02
N LEU A 171 3.65 4.32 14.66
CA LEU A 171 2.56 3.54 15.26
C LEU A 171 2.77 2.02 15.17
N THR A 172 3.27 1.54 14.04
CA THR A 172 3.54 0.09 13.87
C THR A 172 4.72 -0.41 14.70
N LYS A 173 5.56 0.49 15.24
CA LYS A 173 6.71 0.18 16.11
C LYS A 173 6.38 0.39 17.59
N GLU A 174 5.63 1.43 17.92
CA GLU A 174 5.36 1.88 19.29
C GLU A 174 4.33 1.01 20.03
N ASN A 175 3.52 0.23 19.30
CA ASN A 175 2.47 -0.65 19.85
C ASN A 175 1.49 0.11 20.76
N PRO A 176 0.44 0.75 20.18
CA PRO A 176 -0.52 1.53 20.96
C PRO A 176 -1.16 0.71 22.10
N ASP A 177 -1.52 1.39 23.19
CA ASP A 177 -2.20 0.80 24.36
C ASP A 177 -3.70 0.54 24.12
N PHE A 178 -4.17 0.71 22.88
CA PHE A 178 -5.52 0.42 22.42
C PHE A 178 -5.50 -0.30 21.06
N PRO A 179 -6.54 -1.08 20.72
CA PRO A 179 -6.67 -1.69 19.41
C PRO A 179 -6.79 -0.66 18.28
N LEU A 180 -6.01 -0.84 17.21
CA LEU A 180 -5.96 0.01 16.02
C LEU A 180 -5.93 -0.89 14.77
N ILE A 181 -6.72 -0.56 13.76
CA ILE A 181 -6.69 -1.22 12.45
C ILE A 181 -6.14 -0.23 11.44
N LEU A 182 -4.99 -0.56 10.85
CA LEU A 182 -4.37 0.16 9.74
C LEU A 182 -4.72 -0.54 8.44
N VAL A 183 -5.24 0.19 7.46
CA VAL A 183 -5.52 -0.31 6.12
C VAL A 183 -4.63 0.42 5.12
N ILE A 184 -3.85 -0.35 4.37
CA ILE A 184 -3.07 0.12 3.24
C ILE A 184 -3.82 -0.25 1.96
N SER A 185 -4.33 0.75 1.25
CA SER A 185 -5.16 0.59 0.05
C SER A 185 -4.34 0.80 -1.21
N ARG A 186 -4.63 0.05 -2.27
CA ARG A 186 -4.00 0.30 -3.59
C ARG A 186 -4.50 1.60 -4.21
N THR A 187 -3.62 2.29 -4.91
CA THR A 187 -3.97 3.36 -5.85
C THR A 187 -3.45 3.01 -7.24
N SER A 188 -3.97 3.63 -8.29
CA SER A 188 -3.44 3.46 -9.65
C SER A 188 -2.07 4.10 -9.83
N ASN A 189 -1.70 5.02 -8.94
CA ASN A 189 -0.32 5.52 -8.86
C ASN A 189 0.48 4.52 -8.03
N VAL A 190 1.33 3.76 -8.70
CA VAL A 190 2.22 2.77 -8.08
C VAL A 190 3.29 3.37 -7.16
N CYS A 191 3.47 4.71 -7.18
CA CYS A 191 4.24 5.44 -6.17
C CYS A 191 3.39 5.90 -4.97
N ALA A 192 2.10 5.60 -4.91
CA ALA A 192 1.22 6.07 -3.86
C ALA A 192 0.31 4.96 -3.31
N ILE A 193 0.25 4.87 -1.98
CA ILE A 193 -0.69 4.00 -1.27
C ILE A 193 -1.71 4.83 -0.52
N GLY A 194 -2.95 4.36 -0.44
CA GLY A 194 -3.94 4.90 0.48
C GLY A 194 -3.67 4.37 1.90
N VAL A 195 -3.88 5.20 2.90
CA VAL A 195 -3.68 4.85 4.32
C VAL A 195 -4.93 5.24 5.08
N SER A 196 -5.61 4.27 5.66
CA SER A 196 -6.78 4.51 6.50
C SER A 196 -6.55 3.93 7.90
N LEU A 197 -6.78 4.72 8.94
CA LEU A 197 -6.62 4.33 10.33
C LEU A 197 -7.97 4.25 11.01
N TYR A 198 -8.28 3.10 11.61
CA TYR A 198 -9.52 2.84 12.32
C TYR A 198 -9.25 2.58 13.80
N CYS A 199 -10.04 3.20 14.66
CA CYS A 199 -10.08 2.84 16.08
C CYS A 199 -11.52 2.87 16.59
N ARG A 200 -11.73 2.40 17.81
CA ARG A 200 -13.01 2.60 18.51
C ARG A 200 -13.26 4.09 18.74
N LYS A 201 -14.52 4.52 18.76
CA LYS A 201 -14.92 5.93 18.98
C LYS A 201 -14.28 6.56 20.22
N LYS A 202 -14.12 5.79 21.30
CA LYS A 202 -13.51 6.23 22.57
C LYS A 202 -11.99 6.49 22.49
N ASP A 203 -11.31 5.91 21.52
CA ASP A 203 -9.84 5.97 21.38
C ASP A 203 -9.39 7.01 20.34
N LYS A 204 -10.33 7.68 19.66
CA LYS A 204 -10.05 8.70 18.63
C LYS A 204 -9.05 9.77 19.09
N GLU A 205 -9.31 10.37 20.25
CA GLU A 205 -8.45 11.44 20.78
C GLU A 205 -7.05 10.96 21.15
N LYS A 206 -6.89 9.66 21.45
CA LYS A 206 -5.55 9.08 21.66
C LYS A 206 -4.82 8.97 20.34
N LEU A 207 -5.48 8.40 19.32
CA LEU A 207 -4.90 8.24 17.99
C LEU A 207 -4.49 9.58 17.37
N LEU A 208 -5.34 10.60 17.45
CA LEU A 208 -5.03 11.94 16.90
C LEU A 208 -3.81 12.61 17.55
N LYS A 209 -3.49 12.28 18.81
CA LYS A 209 -2.29 12.81 19.48
C LYS A 209 -1.00 12.08 19.08
N MET A 210 -1.12 10.90 18.50
CA MET A 210 0.02 10.08 18.06
C MET A 210 0.39 10.34 16.59
N ILE A 211 -0.44 11.05 15.85
CA ILE A 211 -0.21 11.34 14.43
C ILE A 211 0.13 12.81 14.24
N ASP A 212 1.27 13.07 13.61
CA ASP A 212 1.59 14.39 13.09
C ASP A 212 0.81 14.66 11.80
N LEU A 213 -0.12 15.60 11.89
CA LEU A 213 -0.98 16.05 10.79
C LEU A 213 -0.47 17.35 10.15
N SER A 214 0.70 17.85 10.55
CA SER A 214 1.13 19.22 10.29
C SER A 214 1.52 19.48 8.83
N THR A 215 1.86 18.48 8.02
CA THR A 215 2.03 18.63 6.55
C THR A 215 1.92 17.29 5.79
N GLY A 216 1.34 17.33 4.57
CA GLY A 216 1.39 16.27 3.55
C GLY A 216 0.61 14.98 3.85
N GLY A 217 0.11 14.30 2.82
CA GLY A 217 -0.43 12.94 2.92
C GLY A 217 -1.78 12.74 3.62
N VAL A 218 -2.30 13.70 4.39
CA VAL A 218 -3.64 13.58 4.99
C VAL A 218 -4.71 14.00 3.97
N GLY A 219 -5.62 13.07 3.62
CA GLY A 219 -6.74 13.33 2.71
C GLY A 219 -7.96 13.87 3.44
N ARG A 220 -8.35 13.23 4.55
CA ARG A 220 -9.49 13.60 5.39
C ARG A 220 -9.31 13.13 6.83
N ILE A 221 -9.76 13.96 7.77
CA ILE A 221 -9.98 13.58 9.17
C ILE A 221 -11.49 13.49 9.35
N TYR A 222 -11.98 12.37 9.87
CA TYR A 222 -13.41 12.18 10.04
C TYR A 222 -13.89 12.75 11.36
N GLU A 223 -14.89 13.62 11.26
CA GLU A 223 -15.66 14.06 12.41
C GLU A 223 -16.52 12.90 12.92
N VAL A 224 -16.65 12.82 14.23
CA VAL A 224 -17.53 11.84 14.84
C VAL A 224 -18.81 12.56 15.16
N ASP A 225 -19.85 12.30 14.37
CA ASP A 225 -21.19 12.68 14.77
C ASP A 225 -21.49 11.99 16.11
N ASN A 226 -21.84 12.81 17.11
CA ASN A 226 -22.08 12.36 18.47
C ASN A 226 -23.29 11.43 18.54
#